data_AF-A0A439K785-F1
#
_entry.id   AF-A0A439K785-F1
#
_cell.length_a   1.000
_cell.length_b   1.000
_cell.length_c   1.000
_cell.angle_alpha   90.00
_cell.angle_beta   90.00
_cell.angle_gamma   90.00
#
_symmetry.space_group_name_H-M   'P 1'
#
loop_
_entity.id
_entity.type
_entity.pdbx_description
1 polymer ?
#
loop_
_entity_poly.entity_id
_entity_poly.type
_entity_poly.pdbx_seq_one_letter_code
_entity_poly.pdbx_strand_id
1 'polypeptide(L)' 'DRVDDALNATRAAVEEGIVPGGGVALLRASLSIKAVGANSDQTAGISIVRRALQAPARQIAANAGAEASIVAGKILEN' A
#
# COMPACT_ATOMS: atom_id res chain seq x y z
N ASP A 1 1.30 -15.65 19.07
CA ASP A 1 0.36 -16.77 18.93
C ASP A 1 -0.87 -16.26 18.18
N ARG A 2 -1.62 -17.10 17.45
CA ARG A 2 -2.74 -16.66 16.59
C ARG A 2 -3.82 -15.90 17.36
N VAL A 3 -4.00 -16.24 18.64
CA VAL A 3 -4.95 -15.57 19.54
C VAL A 3 -4.49 -14.15 19.89
N ASP A 4 -3.22 -13.98 20.24
CA ASP A 4 -2.65 -12.67 20.55
C ASP A 4 -2.68 -11.74 19.32
N ASP A 5 -2.34 -12.26 18.14
CA ASP A 5 -2.35 -11.49 16.89
C ASP A 5 -3.77 -11.00 16.56
N ALA A 6 -4.78 -11.86 16.76
CA ALA A 6 -6.17 -11.50 16.53
C ALA A 6 -6.68 -10.44 17.53
N LEU A 7 -6.31 -10.57 18.81
CA LEU A 7 -6.69 -9.61 19.84
C LEU A 7 -6.07 -8.23 19.57
N ASN A 8 -4.79 -8.20 19.19
CA ASN A 8 -4.08 -6.96 18.89
C ASN A 8 -4.62 -6.29 17.62
N ALA A 9 -4.90 -7.07 16.56
CA ALA A 9 -5.46 -6.54 15.31
C ALA A 9 -6.86 -5.93 15.50
N THR A 10 -7.72 -6.59 16.29
CA THR A 10 -9.08 -6.08 16.55
C THR A 10 -9.08 -4.83 17.43
N ARG A 11 -8.17 -4.73 18.42
CA ARG A 11 -7.99 -3.51 19.22
C ARG A 11 -7.53 -2.34 18.35
N ALA A 12 -6.49 -2.54 17.53
CA ALA A 12 -5.98 -1.49 16.64
C ALA A 12 -7.05 -1.01 15.64
N ALA A 13 -7.84 -1.92 15.08
CA ALA A 13 -8.93 -1.59 14.17
C ALA A 13 -10.04 -0.74 14.82
N VAL A 14 -10.30 -0.94 16.12
CA VAL A 14 -11.27 -0.14 16.89
C VAL A 14 -10.71 1.26 17.19
N GLU A 15 -9.41 1.37 17.47
CA GLU A 15 -8.77 2.63 17.86
C GLU A 15 -8.49 3.57 16.67
N GLU A 16 -7.93 3.05 15.58
CA GLU A 16 -7.47 3.85 14.43
C GLU A 16 -8.45 3.83 13.24
N GLY A 17 -9.46 2.96 13.31
CA GLY A 17 -10.38 2.69 12.22
C GLY A 17 -9.86 1.64 11.24
N ILE A 18 -10.64 1.39 10.19
CA ILE A 18 -10.38 0.32 9.22
C ILE A 18 -10.22 0.86 7.81
N VAL A 19 -9.30 0.26 7.06
CA VAL A 19 -9.06 0.54 5.64
C VAL A 19 -9.04 -0.75 4.83
N PRO A 20 -9.23 -0.68 3.50
CA PRO A 20 -9.09 -1.85 2.63
C PRO A 20 -7.71 -2.50 2.75
N GLY A 21 -7.67 -3.80 3.08
CA GLY A 21 -6.45 -4.58 3.22
C GLY A 21 -5.79 -4.98 1.89
N GLY A 22 -4.93 -6.00 1.92
CA GLY A 22 -4.32 -6.57 0.71
C GLY A 22 -3.37 -5.63 -0.04
N GLY A 23 -2.87 -4.58 0.62
CA GLY A 23 -2.05 -3.54 -0.01
C GLY A 23 -2.84 -2.50 -0.82
N VAL A 24 -4.17 -2.59 -0.88
CA VAL A 24 -5.03 -1.65 -1.62
C VAL A 24 -4.93 -0.23 -1.07
N ALA A 25 -4.99 -0.07 0.25
CA ALA A 25 -4.87 1.24 0.88
C ALA A 25 -3.53 1.93 0.55
N LEU A 26 -2.41 1.19 0.60
CA LEU A 26 -1.08 1.70 0.26
C LEU A 26 -0.98 2.08 -1.22
N LEU A 27 -1.51 1.24 -2.11
CA LEU A 27 -1.53 1.49 -3.54
C LEU A 27 -2.32 2.76 -3.88
N ARG A 28 -3.49 2.97 -3.27
CA ARG A 28 -4.30 4.18 -3.42
C ARG A 28 -3.62 5.43 -2.83
N ALA A 29 -2.99 5.29 -1.66
CA ALA A 29 -2.23 6.37 -1.04
C ALA A 29 -1.08 6.86 -1.94
N SER A 30 -0.43 5.95 -2.70
CA SER A 30 0.67 6.31 -3.61
C SER A 30 0.27 7.31 -4.72
N LEU A 31 -1.00 7.29 -5.15
CA LEU A 31 -1.55 8.27 -6.10
C LEU A 31 -1.79 9.63 -5.46
N SER A 32 -2.16 9.62 -4.16
CA SER A 32 -2.52 10.84 -3.42
C SER A 32 -1.31 11.69 -3.04
N ILE A 33 -0.08 11.19 -3.21
CA ILE A 33 1.15 11.95 -3.00
C ILE A 33 1.26 13.05 -4.07
N LYS A 34 0.93 14.28 -3.70
CA LYS A 34 1.07 15.49 -4.54
C LYS A 34 2.31 16.33 -4.19
N ALA A 35 3.15 15.83 -3.28
CA ALA A 35 4.36 16.51 -2.86
C ALA A 35 5.33 16.70 -4.03
N VAL A 36 5.96 17.87 -4.09
CA VAL A 36 7.00 18.23 -5.04
C VAL A 36 8.27 18.52 -4.26
N GLY A 37 9.39 17.92 -4.67
CA GLY A 37 10.67 18.13 -4.00
C GLY A 37 11.20 19.54 -4.25
N ALA A 38 11.81 20.16 -3.23
CA ALA A 38 12.48 21.45 -3.39
C ALA A 38 13.84 21.33 -4.11
N ASN A 39 14.38 20.12 -4.22
CA ASN A 39 15.62 19.80 -4.93
C ASN A 39 15.57 18.39 -5.54
N SER A 40 16.65 18.00 -6.23
CA SER A 40 16.78 16.69 -6.89
C SER A 40 16.61 15.53 -5.92
N ASP A 41 17.20 15.62 -4.74
CA ASP A 41 17.28 14.53 -3.78
C ASP A 41 15.92 14.27 -3.14
N GLN A 42 15.19 15.34 -2.80
CA GLN A 42 13.82 15.24 -2.32
C GLN A 42 12.89 14.66 -3.39
N THR A 43 13.06 15.06 -4.65
CA THR A 43 12.28 14.51 -5.77
C THR A 43 12.53 13.01 -5.93
N ALA A 44 13.79 12.58 -5.85
CA ALA A 44 14.16 11.17 -5.84
C ALA A 44 13.54 10.42 -4.64
N GLY A 45 13.61 11.00 -3.44
CA GLY A 45 13.01 10.44 -2.23
C GLY A 45 11.50 10.24 -2.35
N ILE A 46 10.77 11.24 -2.87
CA ILE A 46 9.33 11.14 -3.13
C ILE A 46 9.03 9.99 -4.11
N SER A 47 9.82 9.87 -5.18
CA SER A 47 9.68 8.77 -6.16
C SER A 47 9.90 7.39 -5.53
N ILE A 48 10.91 7.26 -4.67
CA ILE A 48 11.19 6.02 -3.94
C ILE A 48 10.00 5.61 -3.06
N VAL A 49 9.45 6.54 -2.29
CA VAL A 49 8.28 6.27 -1.43
C VAL A 49 7.08 5.86 -2.28
N ARG A 50 6.80 6.56 -3.38
CA ARG A 50 5.71 6.19 -4.30
C ARG A 50 5.85 4.77 -4.83
N ARG A 51 7.06 4.35 -5.21
CA ARG A 51 7.33 3.00 -5.67
C ARG A 51 7.19 1.97 -4.55
N ALA A 52 7.69 2.28 -3.36
CA ALA A 52 7.64 1.39 -2.20
C ALA A 52 6.19 1.06 -1.80
N LEU A 53 5.29 2.05 -1.82
CA LEU A 53 3.87 1.86 -1.49
C LEU A 53 3.13 0.93 -2.47
N GLN A 54 3.60 0.78 -3.70
CA GLN A 54 3.00 -0.14 -4.69
C GLN A 54 3.48 -1.59 -4.52
N ALA A 55 4.64 -1.80 -3.88
CA ALA A 55 5.29 -3.10 -3.82
C ALA A 55 4.45 -4.18 -3.11
N PRO A 56 3.77 -3.91 -1.97
CA PRO A 56 3.01 -4.93 -1.25
C PRO A 56 1.87 -5.55 -2.08
N ALA A 57 1.04 -4.72 -2.73
CA ALA A 57 -0.06 -5.22 -3.56
C ALA A 57 0.45 -6.05 -4.74
N ARG A 58 1.56 -5.61 -5.37
CA ARG A 58 2.21 -6.35 -6.46
C ARG A 58 2.81 -7.68 -6.00
N GLN A 59 3.44 -7.70 -4.82
CA GLN A 59 4.00 -8.92 -4.25
C GLN A 59 2.90 -9.95 -3.91
N ILE A 60 1.78 -9.49 -3.34
CA ILE A 60 0.62 -10.35 -3.06
C ILE A 60 0.08 -10.95 -4.37
N ALA A 61 -0.08 -10.13 -5.42
CA ALA A 61 -0.54 -10.61 -6.72
C ALA A 61 0.43 -11.64 -7.33
N ALA A 62 1.73 -11.37 -7.29
CA ALA A 62 2.76 -12.28 -7.78
C ALA A 62 2.76 -13.62 -7.01
N ASN A 63 2.67 -13.58 -5.67
CA ASN A 63 2.57 -14.77 -4.83
C ASN A 63 1.32 -15.60 -5.12
N ALA A 64 0.24 -14.95 -5.57
CA ALA A 64 -1.00 -15.60 -6.00
C ALA A 64 -0.95 -16.13 -7.45
N GLY A 65 0.18 -16.00 -8.14
CA GLY A 65 0.35 -16.42 -9.54
C GLY A 65 -0.33 -15.50 -10.57
N ALA A 66 -0.77 -14.31 -10.15
CA ALA A 66 -1.40 -13.32 -11.02
C ALA A 66 -0.36 -12.31 -11.55
N GLU A 67 -0.66 -11.71 -12.70
CA GLU A 67 0.17 -10.65 -13.25
C GLU A 67 -0.05 -9.35 -12.45
N ALA A 68 1.00 -8.88 -11.79
CA ALA A 68 0.93 -7.80 -10.82
C ALA A 68 0.54 -6.44 -11.42
N SER A 69 0.88 -6.18 -12.69
CA SER A 69 0.53 -4.93 -13.35
C SER A 69 -0.96 -4.84 -13.68
N ILE A 70 -1.59 -5.94 -14.12
CA ILE A 70 -3.04 -6.03 -14.38
C ILE A 70 -3.83 -5.85 -13.08
N VAL A 71 -3.42 -6.53 -12.00
CA VAL A 71 -4.11 -6.43 -10.71
C VAL A 71 -3.99 -5.01 -10.14
N ALA A 72 -2.79 -4.43 -10.15
CA ALA A 72 -2.59 -3.06 -9.67
C ALA A 72 -3.38 -2.05 -10.52
N GLY A 73 -3.39 -2.20 -11.85
CA GLY A 73 -4.18 -1.34 -12.75
C GLY A 73 -5.67 -1.35 -12.40
N LYS A 74 -6.27 -2.54 -12.29
CA LYS A 74 -7.69 -2.68 -11.92
C LYS A 74 -8.05 -2.09 -10.55
N ILE A 75 -7.14 -2.17 -9.58
CA ILE A 75 -7.35 -1.55 -8.25
C ILE A 75 -7.37 -0.02 -8.35
N LEU A 76 -6.53 0.56 -9.23
CA LEU A 76 -6.43 2.00 -9.42
C LEU A 76 -7.57 2.59 -10.26
N GLU A 77 -8.30 1.77 -11.02
CA GLU A 77 -9.50 2.16 -11.77
C GLU A 77 -10.75 2.34 -10.90
N ASN A 78 -10.75 1.80 -9.67
CA ASN A 78 -11.86 1.87 -8.69
C ASN A 78 -11.69 2.99 -7.66
#